data_AF-A0A1B0GG08-F1
#
_entry.id   AF-A0A1B0GG08-F1
#
_cell.length_a   1.000
_cell.length_b   1.000
_cell.length_c   1.000
_cell.angle_alpha   90.00
_cell.angle_beta   90.00
_cell.angle_gamma   90.00
#
_symmetry.space_group_name_H-M   'P 1'
#
loop_
_entity.id
_entity.type
_entity.pdbx_description
1 polymer ?
#
loop_
_entity_poly.entity_id
_entity_poly.type
_entity_poly.pdbx_seq_one_letter_code
_entity_poly.pdbx_strand_id
1 'polypeptide(L)'
;MQSWFLLLIIAQTITIILSVKTMLERYNAEIDEETQALERECLKEENIPGRFNLPNYSLTDHFLGQIEYAEIAPKNAKCFLRCWYKKMGILKENLVTSAGPIPELRQHMRECNEVATEWAQNQSNGDECEFAWSFYTCMHESLVKCLT
;
A
#
# COMPACT_ATOMS: atom_id res chain seq x y z
N MET A 1 45.17 2.77 -6.04
CA MET A 1 44.05 3.74 -5.92
C MET A 1 42.69 3.02 -6.12
N GLN A 2 42.36 2.03 -5.28
CA GLN A 2 41.10 1.26 -5.40
C GLN A 2 40.24 1.26 -4.12
N SER A 3 40.78 1.72 -2.99
CA SER A 3 40.11 1.64 -1.67
C SER A 3 39.02 2.71 -1.46
N TRP A 4 39.14 3.87 -2.11
CA TRP A 4 38.23 5.01 -1.89
C TRP A 4 36.87 4.84 -2.58
N PHE A 5 36.82 4.09 -3.68
CA PHE A 5 35.56 3.78 -4.38
C PHE A 5 34.65 2.88 -3.54
N LEU A 6 35.22 1.91 -2.81
CA LEU A 6 34.44 1.04 -1.93
C LEU A 6 33.83 1.83 -0.77
N LEU A 7 34.55 2.80 -0.21
CA LEU A 7 34.03 3.68 0.84
C LEU A 7 32.89 4.58 0.33
N LEU A 8 32.97 5.07 -0.91
CA LEU A 8 31.89 5.85 -1.53
C LEU A 8 30.63 5.01 -1.80
N ILE A 9 30.80 3.77 -2.26
CA ILE A 9 29.67 2.86 -2.47
C ILE A 9 29.01 2.50 -1.14
N ILE A 10 29.81 2.19 -0.10
CA ILE A 10 29.29 1.90 1.25
C ILE A 10 28.58 3.13 1.84
N ALA A 11 29.11 4.34 1.65
CA ALA A 11 28.47 5.55 2.13
C ALA A 11 27.14 5.83 1.41
N GLN A 12 27.08 5.62 0.09
CA GLN A 12 25.84 5.78 -0.69
C GLN A 12 24.78 4.77 -0.28
N THR A 13 25.13 3.49 -0.12
CA THR A 13 24.17 2.46 0.31
C THR A 13 23.67 2.70 1.72
N ILE A 14 24.52 3.10 2.66
CA ILE A 14 24.10 3.47 4.02
C ILE A 14 23.15 4.68 3.99
N THR A 15 23.42 5.67 3.14
CA THR A 15 22.56 6.86 3.03
C THR A 15 21.20 6.53 2.44
N ILE A 16 21.14 5.64 1.43
CA ILE A 16 19.88 5.13 0.85
C ILE A 16 19.11 4.34 1.89
N ILE A 17 19.75 3.41 2.60
CA ILE A 17 19.10 2.60 3.64
C ILE A 17 18.54 3.50 4.77
N LEU A 18 19.29 4.52 5.19
CA LEU A 18 18.84 5.49 6.21
C LEU A 18 17.70 6.38 5.71
N SER A 19 17.72 6.82 4.45
CA SER A 19 16.62 7.60 3.87
C SER A 19 15.36 6.75 3.67
N VAL A 20 15.51 5.48 3.30
CA VAL A 20 14.40 4.53 3.17
C VAL A 20 13.82 4.20 4.53
N LYS A 21 14.66 4.00 5.55
CA LYS A 21 14.22 3.76 6.92
C LYS A 21 13.42 4.94 7.49
N THR A 22 13.87 6.17 7.26
CA THR A 22 13.13 7.37 7.70
C THR A 22 11.85 7.60 6.89
N MET A 23 11.80 7.21 5.61
CA MET A 23 10.55 7.19 4.83
C MET A 23 9.57 6.12 5.32
N LEU A 24 10.06 4.92 5.65
CA LEU A 24 9.25 3.84 6.20
C LEU A 24 8.74 4.18 7.62
N GLU A 25 9.56 4.83 8.44
CA GLU A 25 9.15 5.36 9.75
C GLU A 25 8.12 6.48 9.63
N ARG A 26 8.15 7.30 8.57
CA ARG A 26 7.09 8.27 8.26
C ARG A 26 5.82 7.63 7.71
N TYR A 27 5.95 6.57 6.92
CA TYR A 27 4.82 5.74 6.49
C TYR A 27 4.14 5.06 7.69
N ASN A 28 4.94 4.68 8.69
CA ASN A 28 4.48 4.09 9.97
C ASN A 28 4.19 5.13 11.06
N ALA A 29 4.34 6.44 10.79
CA ALA A 29 3.96 7.48 11.74
C ALA A 29 2.43 7.50 11.86
N GLU A 30 1.91 7.84 13.05
CA GLU A 30 0.49 7.81 13.42
C GLU A 30 -0.45 8.06 12.23
N ILE A 31 -1.32 7.08 11.93
CA ILE A 31 -2.38 7.24 10.94
C ILE A 31 -3.15 8.51 11.29
N ASP A 32 -3.06 9.51 10.42
CA ASP A 32 -3.69 10.80 10.66
C ASP A 32 -5.21 10.66 10.79
N GLU A 33 -5.86 11.60 11.48
CA GLU A 33 -7.30 11.56 11.74
C GLU A 33 -8.14 11.49 10.45
N GLU A 34 -7.63 12.06 9.35
CA GLU A 34 -8.29 12.04 8.04
C GLU A 34 -8.30 10.62 7.45
N THR A 35 -7.16 9.94 7.50
CA THR A 35 -7.00 8.55 7.08
C THR A 35 -7.89 7.65 7.93
N GLN A 36 -7.90 7.82 9.27
CA GLN A 36 -8.84 7.06 10.13
C GLN A 36 -10.32 7.33 9.81
N ALA A 37 -10.67 8.56 9.43
CA ALA A 37 -12.04 8.90 9.05
C ALA A 37 -12.45 8.19 7.75
N LEU A 38 -11.56 8.16 6.76
CA LEU A 38 -11.77 7.40 5.52
C LEU A 38 -11.95 5.90 5.81
N GLU A 39 -11.23 5.35 6.80
CA GLU A 39 -11.27 3.90 7.07
C GLU A 39 -12.66 3.54 7.57
N ARG A 40 -13.17 4.34 8.50
CA ARG A 40 -14.52 4.19 9.06
C ARG A 40 -15.60 4.31 7.98
N GLU A 41 -15.43 5.22 7.04
CA GLU A 41 -16.38 5.39 5.94
C GLU A 41 -16.43 4.13 5.07
N CYS A 42 -15.27 3.59 4.68
CA CYS A 42 -15.20 2.38 3.87
C CYS A 42 -15.71 1.13 4.60
N LEU A 43 -15.46 1.00 5.91
CA LEU A 43 -16.03 -0.10 6.70
C LEU A 43 -17.56 -0.05 6.73
N LYS A 44 -18.13 1.15 6.82
CA LYS A 44 -19.57 1.36 6.80
C LYS A 44 -20.15 1.04 5.41
N GLU A 45 -19.50 1.51 4.34
CA GLU A 45 -19.93 1.20 2.95
C GLU A 45 -19.97 -0.31 2.70
N GLU A 46 -18.94 -1.04 3.13
CA GLU A 46 -18.78 -2.47 2.84
C GLU A 46 -19.41 -3.39 3.91
N ASN A 47 -20.21 -2.81 4.82
CA ASN A 47 -20.91 -3.51 5.90
C ASN A 47 -19.99 -4.39 6.76
N ILE A 48 -18.75 -3.93 6.97
CA ILE A 48 -17.78 -4.61 7.82
C ILE A 48 -18.03 -4.16 9.27
N PRO A 49 -18.32 -5.09 10.20
CA PRO A 49 -18.61 -4.73 11.58
C PRO A 49 -17.36 -4.18 12.28
N GLY A 50 -17.22 -2.85 12.32
CA GLY A 50 -16.16 -2.17 13.05
C GLY A 50 -16.52 -1.99 14.52
N ARG A 51 -16.03 -2.88 15.41
CA ARG A 51 -16.07 -2.63 16.87
C ARG A 51 -14.87 -1.81 17.37
N PHE A 52 -14.00 -1.37 16.47
CA PHE A 52 -12.70 -0.80 16.81
C PHE A 52 -12.80 0.74 16.81
N ASN A 53 -13.21 1.31 17.94
CA ASN A 53 -12.91 2.71 18.26
C ASN A 53 -11.62 2.72 19.09
N LEU A 54 -10.50 2.39 18.45
CA LEU A 54 -9.19 2.37 19.09
C LEU A 54 -8.34 3.51 18.51
N PRO A 55 -7.83 4.44 19.33
CA PRO A 55 -6.88 5.44 18.87
C PRO A 55 -5.62 4.74 18.35
N ASN A 56 -5.04 5.28 17.27
CA ASN A 56 -3.81 4.77 16.63
C ASN A 56 -3.89 3.32 16.16
N TYR A 57 -5.08 2.86 15.80
CA TYR A 57 -5.30 1.51 15.28
C TYR A 57 -5.57 1.53 13.79
N SER A 58 -4.63 0.99 13.02
CA SER A 58 -4.79 0.73 11.60
C SER A 58 -5.75 -0.42 11.39
N LEU A 59 -6.97 -0.11 10.96
CA LEU A 59 -7.90 -1.16 10.59
C LEU A 59 -7.38 -1.88 9.36
N THR A 60 -6.77 -1.15 8.43
CA THR A 60 -6.05 -1.73 7.30
C THR A 60 -5.04 -2.78 7.77
N ASP A 61 -4.10 -2.46 8.67
CA ASP A 61 -3.10 -3.45 9.12
C ASP A 61 -3.73 -4.60 9.92
N HIS A 62 -4.76 -4.32 10.72
CA HIS A 62 -5.50 -5.38 11.41
C HIS A 62 -6.16 -6.35 10.43
N PHE A 63 -6.83 -5.82 9.41
CA PHE A 63 -7.50 -6.63 8.40
C PHE A 63 -6.51 -7.40 7.55
N LEU A 64 -5.41 -6.77 7.16
CA LEU A 64 -4.31 -7.41 6.41
C LEU A 64 -3.66 -8.52 7.24
N GLY A 65 -3.41 -8.30 8.53
CA GLY A 65 -2.91 -9.34 9.44
C GLY A 65 -3.89 -10.50 9.67
N GLN A 66 -5.20 -10.29 9.51
CA GLN A 66 -6.19 -11.37 9.60
C GLN A 66 -6.24 -12.26 8.36
N ILE A 67 -5.84 -11.73 7.20
CA ILE A 67 -5.93 -12.42 5.91
C ILE A 67 -4.56 -12.76 5.31
N GLU A 68 -3.46 -12.38 5.96
CA GLU A 68 -2.08 -12.74 5.60
C GLU A 68 -1.90 -14.26 5.46
N TYR A 69 -2.69 -15.05 6.20
CA TYR A 69 -2.70 -16.51 6.13
C TYR A 69 -4.02 -17.11 5.61
N ALA A 70 -4.96 -16.28 5.14
CA ALA A 70 -6.23 -16.76 4.63
C ALA A 70 -6.06 -17.26 3.19
N GLU A 71 -6.48 -18.49 2.92
CA GLU A 71 -6.47 -19.06 1.57
C GLU A 71 -7.39 -18.28 0.62
N ILE A 72 -8.46 -17.68 1.14
CA ILE A 72 -9.42 -16.87 0.39
C ILE A 72 -9.83 -15.66 1.24
N ALA A 73 -9.53 -14.45 0.76
CA ALA A 73 -10.01 -13.22 1.38
C ALA A 73 -11.53 -13.03 1.17
N PRO A 74 -12.29 -12.62 2.21
CA PRO A 74 -13.72 -12.32 2.07
C PRO A 74 -14.00 -11.20 1.07
N LYS A 75 -15.11 -11.30 0.32
CA LYS A 75 -15.47 -10.31 -0.72
C LYS A 75 -15.55 -8.88 -0.19
N ASN A 76 -16.18 -8.66 0.96
CA ASN A 76 -16.29 -7.34 1.57
C ASN A 76 -14.92 -6.75 1.95
N ALA A 77 -13.96 -7.57 2.36
CA ALA A 77 -12.59 -7.13 2.63
C ALA A 77 -11.87 -6.67 1.34
N LYS A 78 -12.06 -7.38 0.23
CA LYS A 78 -11.56 -6.95 -1.09
C LYS A 78 -12.19 -5.62 -1.51
N CYS A 79 -13.49 -5.46 -1.30
CA CYS A 79 -14.20 -4.23 -1.62
C CYS A 79 -13.84 -3.06 -0.68
N PHE A 80 -13.42 -3.33 0.56
CA PHE A 80 -12.87 -2.31 1.44
C PHE A 80 -11.63 -1.66 0.82
N LEU A 81 -10.69 -2.44 0.29
CA LEU A 81 -9.52 -1.90 -0.42
C LEU A 81 -9.92 -1.08 -1.65
N ARG A 82 -10.95 -1.51 -2.39
CA ARG A 82 -11.50 -0.72 -3.51
C ARG A 82 -12.04 0.62 -3.03
N CYS A 83 -12.77 0.65 -1.93
CA CYS A 83 -13.26 1.88 -1.34
C CYS A 83 -12.10 2.79 -0.91
N TRP A 84 -11.15 2.21 -0.18
CA TRP A 84 -9.98 2.89 0.34
C TRP A 84 -9.16 3.55 -0.77
N TYR A 85 -8.79 2.79 -1.80
CA TYR A 85 -8.00 3.30 -2.92
C TYR A 85 -8.72 4.37 -3.72
N LYS A 86 -10.06 4.29 -3.86
CA LYS A 86 -10.82 5.35 -4.53
C LYS A 86 -10.78 6.66 -3.74
N LYS A 87 -10.98 6.60 -2.41
CA LYS A 87 -10.97 7.80 -1.56
C LYS A 87 -9.57 8.42 -1.44
N MET A 88 -8.53 7.58 -1.42
CA MET A 88 -7.12 8.02 -1.43
C MET A 88 -6.62 8.50 -2.81
N GLY A 89 -7.45 8.41 -3.86
CA GLY A 89 -7.08 8.78 -5.22
C GLY A 89 -6.06 7.85 -5.89
N ILE A 90 -5.82 6.68 -5.30
CA ILE A 90 -4.95 5.63 -5.85
C ILE A 90 -5.68 4.94 -7.00
N LEU A 91 -6.96 4.58 -6.83
CA LEU A 91 -7.77 3.93 -7.84
C LEU A 91 -8.76 4.94 -8.45
N LYS A 92 -8.71 5.11 -9.76
CA LYS A 92 -9.65 5.91 -10.55
C LYS A 92 -10.58 5.00 -11.35
N GLU A 93 -11.51 5.61 -12.09
CA GLU A 93 -12.35 4.89 -13.05
C GLU A 93 -11.51 4.07 -14.05
N ASN A 94 -12.08 3.01 -14.59
CA ASN A 94 -11.43 2.10 -15.54
C ASN A 94 -10.14 1.45 -15.03
N LEU A 95 -10.03 1.21 -13.71
CA LEU A 95 -8.88 0.55 -13.08
C LEU A 95 -7.55 1.29 -13.30
N VAL A 96 -7.60 2.61 -13.48
CA VAL A 96 -6.42 3.45 -13.61
C VAL A 96 -5.85 3.74 -12.22
N THR A 97 -4.60 3.36 -12.01
CA THR A 97 -3.91 3.58 -10.73
C THR A 97 -3.03 4.83 -10.79
N SER A 98 -2.85 5.48 -9.64
CA SER A 98 -1.88 6.57 -9.46
C SER A 98 -0.81 6.13 -8.47
N ALA A 99 0.36 6.80 -8.51
CA ALA A 99 1.46 6.49 -7.60
C ALA A 99 1.21 6.90 -6.12
N GLY A 100 -0.06 7.14 -5.77
CA GLY A 100 -0.49 7.52 -4.45
C GLY A 100 -0.29 9.00 -4.12
N PRO A 101 -0.80 9.42 -2.96
CA PRO A 101 -0.80 10.83 -2.58
C PRO A 101 0.60 11.33 -2.21
N ILE A 102 1.48 10.46 -1.68
CA ILE A 102 2.80 10.80 -1.13
C ILE A 102 3.79 11.18 -2.23
N PRO A 103 4.10 12.49 -2.43
CA PRO A 103 4.92 12.95 -3.54
C PRO A 103 6.33 12.33 -3.58
N GLU A 104 6.95 12.15 -2.41
CA GLU A 104 8.33 11.67 -2.25
C GLU A 104 8.50 10.22 -2.71
N LEU A 105 7.44 9.41 -2.61
CA LEU A 105 7.45 8.00 -2.99
C LEU A 105 7.06 7.78 -4.45
N ARG A 106 6.48 8.77 -5.14
CA ARG A 106 5.96 8.58 -6.50
C ARG A 106 7.00 8.10 -7.50
N GLN A 107 8.24 8.56 -7.39
CA GLN A 107 9.30 8.15 -8.30
C GLN A 107 9.72 6.70 -8.06
N HIS A 108 9.92 6.31 -6.80
CA HIS A 108 10.31 4.96 -6.40
C HIS A 108 9.20 3.94 -6.70
N MET A 109 7.95 4.36 -6.53
CA MET A 109 6.79 3.47 -6.65
C MET A 109 6.26 3.36 -8.08
N ARG A 110 6.77 4.12 -9.06
CA ARG A 110 6.17 4.15 -10.42
C ARG A 110 6.17 2.78 -11.07
N GLU A 111 7.34 2.15 -11.18
CA GLU A 111 7.51 0.85 -11.84
C GLU A 111 6.72 -0.24 -11.12
N CYS A 112 6.76 -0.23 -9.78
CA CYS A 112 5.98 -1.18 -8.99
C CYS A 112 4.47 -1.00 -9.14
N ASN A 113 3.99 0.24 -9.20
CA ASN A 113 2.58 0.49 -9.47
C ASN A 113 2.18 -0.01 -10.86
N GLU A 114 3.01 0.20 -11.87
CA GLU A 114 2.76 -0.31 -13.23
C GLU A 114 2.66 -1.84 -13.23
N VAL A 115 3.62 -2.54 -12.62
CA VAL A 115 3.61 -4.01 -12.51
C VAL A 115 2.40 -4.51 -11.74
N ALA A 116 2.10 -3.91 -10.58
CA ALA A 116 0.95 -4.32 -9.77
C ALA A 116 -0.38 -4.06 -10.47
N THR A 117 -0.46 -2.99 -11.27
CA THR A 117 -1.66 -2.66 -12.05
C THR A 117 -1.89 -3.66 -13.16
N GLU A 118 -0.86 -3.97 -13.95
CA GLU A 118 -0.96 -4.95 -15.03
C GLU A 118 -1.34 -6.32 -14.47
N TRP A 119 -0.70 -6.74 -13.37
CA TRP A 119 -1.02 -7.98 -12.70
C TRP A 119 -2.48 -8.01 -12.22
N ALA A 120 -2.92 -6.96 -11.52
CA ALA A 120 -4.28 -6.88 -11.00
C ALA A 120 -5.34 -6.82 -12.11
N GLN A 121 -5.08 -6.15 -13.24
CA GLN A 121 -5.98 -6.17 -14.40
C GLN A 121 -6.18 -7.60 -14.93
N ASN A 122 -5.09 -8.37 -15.02
CA ASN A 122 -5.15 -9.76 -15.50
C ASN A 122 -5.89 -10.71 -14.54
N GLN A 123 -5.78 -10.50 -13.23
CA GLN A 123 -6.42 -11.34 -12.22
C GLN A 123 -7.90 -10.99 -11.97
N SER A 124 -8.25 -9.71 -12.10
CA SER A 124 -9.55 -9.20 -11.63
C SER A 124 -10.73 -9.49 -12.54
N ASN A 125 -10.48 -9.80 -13.83
CA ASN A 125 -11.53 -9.97 -14.84
C ASN A 125 -12.54 -8.79 -14.85
N GLY A 126 -12.06 -7.57 -14.57
CA GLY A 126 -12.87 -6.35 -14.50
C GLY A 126 -13.62 -6.11 -13.19
N ASP A 127 -13.55 -7.00 -12.21
CA ASP A 127 -14.12 -6.76 -10.86
C ASP A 127 -13.20 -5.81 -10.07
N GLU A 128 -13.71 -4.64 -9.69
CA GLU A 128 -12.89 -3.64 -9.01
C GLU A 128 -12.43 -4.07 -7.61
N CYS A 129 -13.16 -4.95 -6.92
CA CYS A 129 -12.77 -5.46 -5.61
C CYS A 129 -11.64 -6.49 -5.75
N GLU A 130 -11.77 -7.41 -6.72
CA GLU A 130 -10.68 -8.35 -7.06
C GLU A 130 -9.45 -7.59 -7.56
N PHE A 131 -9.63 -6.51 -8.34
CA PHE A 131 -8.53 -5.64 -8.74
C PHE A 131 -7.82 -5.04 -7.53
N ALA A 132 -8.56 -4.42 -6.60
CA ALA A 132 -7.97 -3.77 -5.43
C ALA A 132 -7.23 -4.77 -4.54
N TRP A 133 -7.79 -5.97 -4.35
CA TRP A 133 -7.14 -7.05 -3.63
C TRP A 133 -5.84 -7.50 -4.30
N SER A 134 -5.90 -7.78 -5.60
CA SER A 134 -4.73 -8.20 -6.36
C SER A 134 -3.63 -7.14 -6.37
N PHE A 135 -4.01 -5.88 -6.58
CA PHE A 135 -3.07 -4.77 -6.54
C PHE A 135 -2.36 -4.69 -5.18
N TYR A 136 -3.12 -4.79 -4.08
CA TYR A 136 -2.56 -4.83 -2.73
C TYR A 136 -1.55 -5.97 -2.56
N THR A 137 -1.91 -7.21 -2.94
CA THR A 137 -1.04 -8.38 -2.77
C THR A 137 0.28 -8.19 -3.52
N CYS A 138 0.23 -7.77 -4.78
CA CYS A 138 1.43 -7.55 -5.59
C CYS A 138 2.32 -6.45 -5.00
N MET A 139 1.71 -5.34 -4.57
CA MET A 139 2.43 -4.23 -3.95
C MET A 139 3.06 -4.64 -2.62
N HIS A 140 2.36 -5.42 -1.79
CA HIS A 140 2.85 -5.89 -0.50
C HIS A 140 4.06 -6.83 -0.67
N GLU A 141 3.98 -7.81 -1.57
CA GLU A 141 5.08 -8.73 -1.87
C GLU A 141 6.30 -8.01 -2.47
N SER A 142 6.06 -6.91 -3.19
CA SER A 142 7.11 -6.18 -3.91
C SER A 142 7.63 -4.97 -3.14
N LEU A 143 6.98 -4.54 -2.05
CA LEU A 143 7.22 -3.25 -1.40
C LEU A 143 8.68 -3.01 -1.02
N VAL A 144 9.34 -4.04 -0.47
CA VAL A 144 10.75 -3.95 -0.09
C VAL A 144 11.63 -3.71 -1.33
N LYS A 145 11.35 -4.37 -2.46
CA LYS A 145 12.09 -4.18 -3.72
C LYS A 145 11.81 -2.80 -4.34
N CYS A 146 10.62 -2.24 -4.11
CA CYS A 146 10.24 -0.94 -4.66
C CYS A 146 10.90 0.23 -3.93
N LEU A 147 11.24 0.03 -2.65
CA LEU A 147 11.76 1.08 -1.79
C LEU A 147 13.30 1.05 -1.65
N THR A 148 13.97 -0.01 -2.11
CA THR A 148 15.45 -0.17 -2.03
C THR A 148 16.12 -0.04 -3.39
#